data_AF-A0A1I0L9T7-F1
#
_entry.id   AF-A0A1I0L9T7-F1
#
_cell.length_a   1.000
_cell.length_b   1.000
_cell.length_c   1.000
_cell.angle_alpha   90.00
_cell.angle_beta   90.00
_cell.angle_gamma   90.00
#
_symmetry.space_group_name_H-M   'P 1'
#
loop_
_entity.id
_entity.type
_entity.pdbx_description
1 polymer ?
#
loop_
_entity_poly.entity_id
_entity_poly.type
_entity_poly.pdbx_seq_one_letter_code
_entity_poly.pdbx_strand_id
1 'polypeptide(L)'
;MSVQPDDYTYVNFGSLGSAYEELKKIVTELDRVTDDLYADIKNTLGSNWEGEAQNYFDTKRAEWNAHEKAMGEQLFKAANAVDVAKGNYQAAEQRNISIWTD
;
A
#
# COMPACT_ATOMS: atom_id res chain seq x y z
N MET A 1 -19.58 8.93 39.62
CA MET A 1 -19.48 8.34 38.27
C MET A 1 -18.55 9.23 37.47
N SER A 2 -17.28 8.85 37.37
CA SER A 2 -16.33 9.47 36.48
C SER A 2 -16.73 9.08 35.06
N VAL A 3 -17.27 10.02 34.31
CA VAL A 3 -17.45 9.89 32.86
C VAL A 3 -16.04 9.69 32.32
N GLN A 4 -15.70 8.46 31.91
CA GLN A 4 -14.52 8.29 31.08
C GLN A 4 -14.78 9.13 29.84
N PRO A 5 -13.85 10.02 29.44
CA PRO A 5 -14.00 10.69 28.15
C PRO A 5 -14.03 9.56 27.14
N ASP A 6 -15.21 9.30 26.56
CA ASP A 6 -15.29 8.29 25.52
C ASP A 6 -14.26 8.69 24.47
N ASP A 7 -13.47 7.71 24.05
CA ASP A 7 -12.49 7.82 22.99
C ASP A 7 -13.28 8.09 21.68
N TYR A 8 -13.74 9.33 21.49
CA TYR A 8 -14.71 9.71 20.46
C TYR A 8 -14.14 9.63 19.05
N THR A 9 -12.89 9.18 18.89
CA THR A 9 -12.35 8.90 17.54
C THR A 9 -12.13 7.40 17.45
N TYR A 10 -13.13 6.76 16.86
CA TYR A 10 -13.15 5.37 16.42
C TYR A 10 -12.02 4.98 15.44
N VAL A 11 -11.13 5.90 15.05
CA VAL A 11 -10.08 5.66 14.06
C VAL A 11 -8.85 5.07 14.74
N ASN A 12 -8.68 3.75 14.60
CA ASN A 12 -7.48 3.06 15.03
C ASN A 12 -6.33 3.25 14.01
N PHE A 13 -5.57 4.34 14.15
CA PHE A 13 -4.40 4.63 13.31
C PHE A 13 -3.33 3.52 13.32
N GLY A 14 -3.25 2.72 14.40
CA GLY A 14 -2.36 1.56 14.46
C GLY A 14 -2.76 0.45 13.48
N SER A 15 -4.06 0.16 13.37
CA SER A 15 -4.58 -0.79 12.37
C SER A 15 -4.36 -0.32 10.94
N LEU A 16 -4.47 0.99 10.68
CA LEU A 16 -4.20 1.57 9.36
C LEU A 16 -2.73 1.43 8.96
N GLY A 17 -1.80 1.67 9.89
CA GLY A 17 -0.38 1.44 9.64
C GLY A 17 -0.07 -0.04 9.38
N SER A 18 -0.73 -0.95 10.10
CA SER A 18 -0.57 -2.40 9.89
C SER A 18 -1.09 -2.83 8.51
N ALA A 19 -2.26 -2.34 8.10
CA ALA A 19 -2.83 -2.60 6.78
C ALA A 19 -1.95 -2.07 5.64
N TYR A 20 -1.32 -0.90 5.82
CA TYR A 20 -0.36 -0.35 4.86
C TYR A 20 0.85 -1.27 4.65
N GLU A 21 1.46 -1.77 5.74
CA GLU A 21 2.60 -2.68 5.63
C GLU A 21 2.22 -4.03 5.01
N GLU A 22 1.00 -4.52 5.26
CA GLU A 22 0.47 -5.72 4.60
C GLU A 22 0.27 -5.50 3.10
N LEU A 23 -0.36 -4.39 2.70
CA LEU A 23 -0.56 -4.06 1.29
C LEU A 23 0.77 -3.87 0.55
N LYS A 24 1.77 -3.27 1.19
CA LYS A 24 3.14 -3.19 0.62
C LYS A 24 3.71 -4.56 0.33
N LYS A 25 3.60 -5.51 1.27
CA LYS A 25 4.07 -6.88 1.07
C LYS A 25 3.35 -7.55 -0.10
N ILE A 26 2.04 -7.33 -0.23
CA ILE A 26 1.25 -7.87 -1.35
C ILE A 26 1.73 -7.29 -2.69
N VAL A 27 1.98 -5.98 -2.78
CA VAL A 27 2.50 -5.37 -4.01
C VAL A 27 3.90 -5.89 -4.36
N THR A 28 4.79 -6.04 -3.37
CA THR A 28 6.12 -6.63 -3.58
C THR A 28 6.04 -8.09 -4.02
N GLU A 29 5.12 -8.86 -3.44
CA GLU A 29 4.93 -10.26 -3.84
C GLU A 29 4.34 -10.37 -5.25
N LEU A 30 3.46 -9.46 -5.65
CA LEU A 30 2.92 -9.41 -7.00
C LEU A 30 4.03 -9.18 -8.04
N ASP A 31 4.89 -8.18 -7.82
CA ASP A 31 6.08 -7.89 -8.66
C ASP A 31 7.00 -9.11 -8.78
N ARG A 32 7.25 -9.80 -7.66
CA ARG A 32 8.02 -11.04 -7.67
C ARG A 32 7.37 -12.13 -8.53
N VAL A 33 6.07 -12.36 -8.37
CA VAL A 33 5.35 -13.43 -9.10
C VAL A 33 5.25 -13.12 -10.60
N THR A 34 5.07 -11.85 -10.99
CA THR A 34 5.00 -11.46 -12.41
C THR A 34 6.37 -11.57 -13.08
N ASP A 35 7.46 -11.22 -12.39
CA ASP A 35 8.83 -11.44 -12.87
C ASP A 35 9.19 -12.93 -12.96
N ASP A 36 8.82 -13.73 -11.95
CA ASP A 36 9.03 -15.19 -11.96
C ASP A 36 8.28 -15.84 -13.13
N LEU A 37 7.01 -15.47 -13.35
CA LEU A 37 6.22 -15.95 -14.49
C LEU A 37 6.92 -15.65 -15.83
N TYR A 38 7.41 -14.44 -16.00
CA TYR A 38 8.11 -14.04 -17.22
C TYR A 38 9.42 -14.83 -17.41
N ALA A 39 10.17 -15.04 -16.33
CA ALA A 39 11.39 -15.86 -16.35
C ALA A 39 11.09 -17.33 -16.69
N ASP A 40 10.04 -17.90 -16.09
CA ASP A 40 9.62 -19.28 -16.34
C ASP A 40 9.19 -19.51 -17.78
N ILE A 41 8.47 -18.55 -18.38
CA ILE A 41 8.10 -18.61 -19.79
C ILE A 41 9.36 -18.63 -20.68
N LYS A 42 10.32 -17.72 -20.41
CA LYS A 42 11.59 -17.68 -21.14
C LYS A 42 12.38 -18.99 -21.01
N ASN A 43 12.44 -19.54 -19.80
CA ASN A 43 13.16 -20.79 -19.54
C ASN A 43 12.48 -21.99 -20.22
N THR A 44 11.15 -22.04 -20.17
CA THR A 44 10.35 -23.13 -20.75
C THR A 44 10.43 -23.15 -22.28
N LEU A 45 10.40 -21.98 -22.91
CA LEU A 45 10.40 -21.88 -24.36
C LEU A 45 11.80 -21.83 -24.97
N GLY A 46 12.81 -21.40 -24.20
CA GLY A 46 14.21 -21.41 -24.61
C GLY A 46 14.43 -20.68 -25.93
N SER A 47 15.01 -21.35 -26.92
CA SER A 47 15.23 -20.79 -28.26
C SER A 47 13.96 -20.53 -29.06
N ASN A 48 12.83 -21.12 -28.68
CA ASN A 48 11.53 -20.90 -29.33
C ASN A 48 10.83 -19.64 -28.79
N TRP A 49 11.44 -18.95 -27.81
CA TRP A 49 10.97 -17.65 -27.32
C TRP A 49 11.38 -16.54 -28.29
N GLU A 50 10.62 -16.37 -29.36
CA GLU A 50 10.85 -15.33 -30.35
C GLU A 50 9.53 -14.87 -31.01
N GLY A 51 9.58 -13.73 -31.69
CA GLY A 51 8.46 -13.23 -32.50
C GLY A 51 7.29 -12.69 -31.69
N GLU A 52 6.06 -12.97 -32.17
CA GLU A 52 4.83 -12.35 -31.64
C GLU A 52 4.57 -12.71 -30.17
N ALA A 53 4.87 -13.94 -29.75
CA ALA A 53 4.68 -14.39 -28.37
C ALA A 53 5.59 -13.59 -27.42
N GLN A 54 6.87 -13.42 -27.80
CA GLN A 54 7.79 -12.59 -27.04
C GLN A 54 7.28 -11.15 -26.91
N ASN A 55 6.91 -10.53 -28.03
CA ASN A 55 6.43 -9.14 -28.04
C ASN A 55 5.17 -8.96 -27.16
N TYR A 56 4.26 -9.94 -27.18
CA TYR A 56 3.06 -9.93 -26.35
C TYR A 56 3.41 -9.94 -24.86
N PHE A 57 4.28 -10.84 -24.42
CA PHE A 57 4.63 -10.94 -23.01
C PHE A 57 5.56 -9.83 -22.54
N ASP A 58 6.41 -9.28 -23.42
CA ASP A 58 7.18 -8.07 -23.13
C ASP A 58 6.24 -6.88 -22.86
N THR A 59 5.17 -6.76 -23.66
CA THR A 59 4.12 -5.76 -23.44
C THR A 59 3.39 -6.01 -22.12
N LYS A 60 3.01 -7.26 -21.83
CA LYS A 60 2.33 -7.62 -20.58
C LYS A 60 3.20 -7.33 -19.35
N ARG A 61 4.49 -7.65 -19.42
CA ARG A 61 5.44 -7.32 -18.36
C ARG A 61 5.51 -5.81 -18.13
N ALA A 62 5.59 -5.01 -19.18
CA ALA A 62 5.59 -3.56 -19.04
C ALA A 62 4.28 -3.03 -18.40
N GLU A 63 3.13 -3.60 -18.75
CA GLU A 63 1.84 -3.27 -18.13
C GLU A 63 1.81 -3.64 -16.63
N TRP A 64 2.27 -4.85 -16.27
CA TRP A 64 2.33 -5.28 -14.86
C TRP A 64 3.21 -4.35 -14.02
N ASN A 65 4.43 -4.08 -14.50
CA ASN A 65 5.37 -3.18 -13.83
C ASN A 65 4.77 -1.77 -13.65
N ALA A 66 4.02 -1.28 -14.64
CA ALA A 66 3.34 0.01 -14.54
C ALA A 66 2.23 0.01 -13.48
N HIS A 67 1.45 -1.08 -13.40
CA HIS A 67 0.41 -1.24 -12.40
C HIS A 67 0.97 -1.37 -10.98
N GLU A 68 2.02 -2.18 -10.79
CA GLU A 68 2.70 -2.37 -9.50
C GLU A 68 3.28 -1.05 -8.99
N LYS A 69 3.94 -0.28 -9.86
CA LYS A 69 4.42 1.05 -9.54
C LYS A 69 3.26 1.98 -9.13
N ALA A 70 2.17 2.00 -9.88
CA ALA A 70 1.02 2.83 -9.57
C ALA A 70 0.39 2.46 -8.22
N MET A 71 0.31 1.17 -7.89
CA MET A 71 -0.15 0.69 -6.58
C MET A 71 0.79 1.16 -5.47
N GLY A 72 2.11 1.02 -5.64
CA GLY A 72 3.10 1.53 -4.68
C GLY A 72 2.97 3.03 -4.42
N GLU A 73 2.79 3.82 -5.47
CA GLU A 73 2.57 5.28 -5.35
C GLU A 73 1.27 5.62 -4.62
N GLN A 74 0.18 4.89 -4.90
CA GLN A 74 -1.10 5.09 -4.21
C GLN A 74 -1.03 4.71 -2.73
N LEU A 75 -0.37 3.61 -2.40
CA LEU A 75 -0.12 3.20 -1.01
C LEU A 75 0.69 4.26 -0.27
N PHE A 76 1.75 4.78 -0.87
CA PHE A 76 2.57 5.84 -0.26
C PHE A 76 1.76 7.12 -0.01
N LYS A 77 0.92 7.53 -0.98
CA LYS A 77 0.01 8.67 -0.80
C LYS A 77 -0.99 8.43 0.34
N ALA A 78 -1.53 7.22 0.44
CA ALA A 78 -2.44 6.84 1.51
C ALA A 78 -1.75 6.90 2.88
N ALA A 79 -0.52 6.39 3.01
CA ALA A 79 0.25 6.46 4.25
C ALA A 79 0.46 7.91 4.71
N ASN A 80 0.89 8.80 3.80
CA ASN A 80 1.06 10.22 4.13
C ASN A 80 -0.26 10.87 4.59
N ALA A 81 -1.38 10.53 3.95
CA ALA A 81 -2.69 11.04 4.34
C ALA A 81 -3.10 10.55 5.75
N VAL A 82 -2.81 9.29 6.07
CA VAL A 82 -3.04 8.72 7.41
C VAL A 82 -2.18 9.41 8.47
N ASP A 83 -0.91 9.69 8.17
CA ASP A 83 -0.01 10.40 9.08
C ASP A 83 -0.47 11.85 9.35
N VAL A 84 -0.89 12.56 8.31
CA VAL A 84 -1.46 13.91 8.46
C VAL A 84 -2.75 13.87 9.29
N ALA A 85 -3.64 12.90 9.01
CA ALA A 85 -4.87 12.74 9.78
C ALA A 85 -4.60 12.43 11.25
N LYS A 86 -3.60 11.58 11.54
CA LYS A 86 -3.16 11.26 12.90
C LYS A 86 -2.64 12.49 13.63
N GLY A 87 -1.76 13.28 13.00
CA GLY A 87 -1.22 14.50 13.59
C GLY A 87 -2.31 15.55 13.89
N ASN A 88 -3.22 15.75 12.94
CA ASN A 88 -4.38 16.64 13.12
C ASN A 88 -5.28 16.17 14.26
N TYR A 89 -5.49 14.86 14.38
CA TYR A 89 -6.31 14.29 15.45
C TYR A 89 -5.68 14.52 16.82
N GLN A 90 -4.40 14.15 16.99
CA GLN A 90 -3.67 14.34 18.25
C GLN A 90 -3.65 15.82 18.69
N ALA A 91 -3.50 16.74 17.74
CA ALA A 91 -3.54 18.16 18.03
C ALA A 91 -4.93 18.65 18.45
N ALA A 92 -6.00 18.15 17.82
CA ALA A 92 -7.38 18.48 18.19
C ALA A 92 -7.75 17.93 19.57
N GLU A 93 -7.33 16.70 19.88
CA GLU A 93 -7.56 16.07 21.18
C GLU A 93 -6.84 16.83 22.30
N GLN A 94 -5.56 17.18 22.13
CA GLN A 94 -4.81 17.98 23.10
C GLN A 94 -5.48 19.33 23.37
N ARG A 95 -5.96 20.01 22.33
CA ARG A 95 -6.71 21.28 22.46
C ARG A 95 -8.01 21.09 23.21
N ASN A 96 -8.79 20.05 22.89
CA ASN A 96 -10.03 19.78 23.61
C ASN A 96 -9.75 19.48 25.08
N ILE A 97 -8.80 18.61 25.41
CA ILE A 97 -8.42 18.33 26.80
C ILE A 97 -8.09 19.63 27.54
N SER A 98 -7.26 20.51 26.94
CA SER A 98 -6.88 21.78 27.56
C SER A 98 -8.04 22.73 27.86
N ILE A 99 -9.16 22.63 27.13
CA ILE A 99 -10.37 23.44 27.37
C ILE A 99 -11.18 22.92 28.57
N TRP A 100 -11.09 21.62 28.89
CA TRP A 100 -11.85 20.98 29.97
C TRP A 100 -11.02 20.75 31.25
N THR A 101 -9.73 21.09 31.26
CA THR A 101 -8.85 20.95 32.45
C THR A 101 -8.48 22.27 33.14
N ASP A 102 -8.96 23.41 32.64
CA ASP A 102 -9.00 24.71 33.35
C ASP A 102 -10.38 24.92 34.01
#